data_AF-A0A0M7B9I8-F1
#
_entry.id   AF-A0A0M7B9I8-F1
#
_cell.length_a   1.000
_cell.length_b   1.000
_cell.length_c   1.000
_cell.angle_alpha   90.00
_cell.angle_beta   90.00
_cell.angle_gamma   90.00
#
_symmetry.space_group_name_H-M   'P 1'
#
loop_
_entity.id
_entity.type
_entity.pdbx_description
1 polymer ?
#
loop_
_entity_poly.entity_id
_entity_poly.type
_entity_poly.pdbx_seq_one_letter_code
_entity_poly.pdbx_strand_id
1 'polypeptide(L)'
;MIETASLNAVELGEYCRRRGIYPDQLTVWREACARANDWERAASRQIARETRDANKRVQQLERELARKEKALAEAAALMILRKKAEAIWGPEGGAEE
;
A
#
# COMPACT_ATOMS: atom_id res chain seq x y z
N MET A 1 -12.14 4.91 29.73
CA MET A 1 -13.56 4.60 29.44
C MET A 1 -13.95 3.14 29.62
N ILE A 2 -12.98 2.21 29.73
CA ILE A 2 -13.26 0.77 29.92
C ILE A 2 -13.98 0.51 31.25
N GLU A 3 -13.63 1.22 32.33
CA GLU A 3 -14.26 1.08 33.66
C GLU A 3 -15.77 1.35 33.67
N THR A 4 -16.27 2.26 32.82
CA THR A 4 -17.71 2.59 32.77
C THR A 4 -18.45 1.88 31.63
N ALA A 5 -17.73 1.10 30.80
CA ALA A 5 -18.32 0.37 29.69
C ALA A 5 -19.14 -0.84 30.14
N SER A 6 -18.78 -1.44 31.28
CA SER A 6 -19.46 -2.60 31.87
C SER A 6 -20.49 -2.28 32.95
N LEU A 7 -20.61 -1.00 33.35
CA LEU A 7 -21.50 -0.58 34.44
C LEU A 7 -22.94 -0.40 33.95
N ASN A 8 -23.91 -0.83 34.76
CA ASN A 8 -25.32 -0.55 34.53
C ASN A 8 -25.70 0.89 34.94
N ALA A 9 -26.92 1.34 34.63
CA ALA A 9 -27.33 2.73 34.86
C ALA A 9 -27.26 3.19 36.33
N VAL A 10 -27.50 2.27 37.28
CA VAL A 10 -27.46 2.56 38.72
C VAL A 10 -26.01 2.70 39.18
N GLU A 11 -25.16 1.77 38.78
CA GLU A 11 -23.72 1.77 39.06
C GLU A 11 -23.02 2.98 38.44
N LEU A 12 -23.45 3.40 37.25
CA LEU A 12 -22.95 4.60 36.58
C LEU A 12 -23.28 5.86 37.40
N GLY A 13 -24.51 5.95 37.93
CA GLY A 13 -24.94 7.06 38.77
C GLY A 13 -24.19 7.14 40.10
N GLU A 14 -23.85 6.00 40.71
CA GLU A 14 -22.99 5.97 41.89
C GLU A 14 -21.52 6.27 41.56
N TYR A 15 -21.02 5.81 40.42
CA TYR A 15 -19.67 6.10 39.95
C TYR A 15 -19.49 7.61 39.69
N CYS A 16 -20.47 8.22 39.01
CA CYS A 16 -20.54 9.66 38.77
C CYS A 16 -20.54 10.45 40.08
N ARG A 17 -21.35 10.05 41.07
CA ARG A 17 -21.37 10.69 42.41
C ARG A 17 -20.06 10.52 43.17
N ARG A 18 -19.47 9.33 43.17
CA ARG A 18 -18.20 9.04 43.85
C ARG A 18 -17.00 9.80 43.26
N ARG A 19 -16.98 10.00 41.94
CA ARG A 19 -15.89 10.71 41.25
C ARG A 19 -16.16 12.20 41.01
N GLY A 20 -17.35 12.71 41.35
CA GLY A 20 -17.73 14.11 41.13
C GLY A 20 -17.90 14.49 39.66
N ILE A 21 -18.29 13.53 38.81
CA ILE A 21 -18.42 13.72 37.35
C ILE A 21 -19.90 13.65 36.97
N TYR A 22 -20.38 14.56 36.13
CA TYR A 22 -21.77 14.55 35.68
C TYR A 22 -22.00 13.47 34.60
N PRO A 23 -23.16 12.78 34.61
CA PRO A 23 -23.51 11.79 33.58
C PRO A 23 -23.40 12.33 32.16
N ASP A 24 -23.78 13.59 31.94
CA ASP A 24 -23.70 14.26 30.64
C ASP A 24 -22.26 14.46 30.15
N GLN A 25 -21.29 14.60 31.05
CA GLN A 25 -19.88 14.66 30.65
C GLN A 25 -19.39 13.29 30.18
N LEU A 26 -19.91 12.21 30.79
CA LEU A 26 -19.57 10.84 30.42
C LEU A 26 -20.10 10.47 29.03
N THR A 27 -21.31 10.94 28.67
CA THR A 27 -21.89 10.74 27.34
C THR A 27 -21.11 11.52 26.27
N VAL A 28 -20.77 12.79 26.54
CA VAL A 28 -19.94 13.60 25.65
C VAL A 28 -18.58 12.92 25.38
N TRP A 29 -17.93 12.39 26.42
CA TRP A 29 -16.67 11.67 26.25
C TRP A 29 -16.83 10.32 25.51
N ARG A 30 -17.95 9.60 25.73
CA ARG A 30 -18.29 8.39 24.95
C ARG A 30 -18.37 8.69 23.47
N GLU A 31 -19.15 9.71 23.12
CA GLU A 31 -19.32 10.11 21.74
C GLU A 31 -18.02 10.61 21.11
N ALA A 32 -17.23 11.40 21.86
CA ALA A 32 -15.95 11.89 21.37
C ALA A 32 -14.98 10.74 21.03
N CYS A 33 -14.87 9.73 21.90
CA CYS A 33 -14.04 8.56 21.62
C CYS A 33 -14.62 7.66 20.51
N ALA A 34 -15.95 7.50 20.43
CA ALA A 34 -16.58 6.75 19.36
C ALA A 34 -16.27 7.39 17.99
N ARG A 35 -16.44 8.72 17.88
CA ARG A 35 -16.10 9.48 16.66
C ARG A 35 -14.61 9.38 16.31
N ALA A 36 -13.71 9.47 17.30
CA ALA A 36 -12.27 9.32 17.06
C ALA A 36 -11.91 7.93 16.52
N ASN A 37 -12.49 6.87 17.09
CA ASN A 37 -12.25 5.49 16.64
C ASN A 37 -12.81 5.23 15.23
N ASP A 38 -13.96 5.82 14.90
CA ASP A 38 -14.55 5.67 13.56
C ASP A 38 -13.70 6.36 12.49
N TRP A 39 -13.16 7.54 12.80
CA TRP A 39 -12.20 8.24 11.95
C TRP A 39 -10.93 7.42 11.73
N GLU A 40 -10.33 6.89 12.80
CA GLU A 40 -9.11 6.09 12.73
C GLU A 40 -9.32 4.80 11.89
N ARG A 41 -10.46 4.13 12.06
CA ARG A 41 -10.85 2.97 11.24
C ARG A 41 -11.07 3.33 9.77
N ALA A 42 -11.68 4.49 9.48
CA ALA A 42 -11.86 4.95 8.11
C ALA A 42 -10.51 5.26 7.44
N ALA A 43 -9.64 6.01 8.11
CA ALA A 43 -8.30 6.33 7.64
C ALA A 43 -7.45 5.07 7.41
N SER A 44 -7.48 4.11 8.35
CA SER A 44 -6.75 2.84 8.20
C SER A 44 -7.21 2.03 6.98
N ARG A 45 -8.52 1.99 6.73
CA ARG A 45 -9.08 1.30 5.55
C ARG A 45 -8.71 1.99 4.24
N GLN A 46 -8.68 3.32 4.23
CA GLN A 46 -8.23 4.12 3.08
C GLN A 46 -6.76 3.81 2.75
N ILE A 47 -5.87 3.89 3.75
CA ILE A 47 -4.44 3.61 3.61
C ILE A 47 -4.21 2.16 3.13
N ALA A 48 -4.94 1.19 3.69
CA ALA A 48 -4.82 -0.22 3.28
C ALA A 48 -5.23 -0.44 1.81
N ARG A 49 -6.21 0.31 1.29
CA ARG A 49 -6.60 0.26 -0.12
C ARG A 49 -5.54 0.89 -1.02
N GLU A 50 -5.09 2.10 -0.66
CA GLU A 50 -4.09 2.84 -1.43
C GLU A 50 -2.77 2.07 -1.52
N THR A 51 -2.31 1.50 -0.41
CA THR A 51 -1.10 0.65 -0.37
C THR A 51 -1.24 -0.60 -1.23
N ARG A 52 -2.40 -1.27 -1.19
CA ARG A 52 -2.66 -2.45 -2.04
C ARG A 52 -2.63 -2.09 -3.51
N ASP A 53 -3.24 -0.98 -3.90
CA ASP A 53 -3.28 -0.56 -5.31
C ASP A 53 -1.94 -0.03 -5.79
N ALA A 54 -1.17 0.65 -4.94
CA ALA A 54 0.21 1.01 -5.21
C ALA A 54 1.08 -0.24 -5.43
N ASN A 55 0.99 -1.24 -4.56
CA ASN A 55 1.76 -2.48 -4.68
C ASN A 55 1.42 -3.24 -5.97
N LYS A 56 0.15 -3.28 -6.40
CA LYS A 56 -0.23 -3.87 -7.69
C LYS A 56 0.41 -3.14 -8.86
N ARG A 57 0.41 -1.80 -8.84
CA ARG A 57 1.04 -0.98 -9.88
C ARG A 57 2.53 -1.22 -9.95
N VAL A 58 3.20 -1.28 -8.79
CA VAL A 58 4.63 -1.60 -8.70
C VAL A 58 4.92 -2.96 -9.34
N GLN A 59 4.20 -4.01 -8.95
CA GLN A 59 4.40 -5.34 -9.53
C GLN A 59 4.13 -5.39 -11.04
N GLN A 60 3.15 -4.64 -11.53
CA GLN A 60 2.87 -4.56 -12.96
C GLN A 60 4.03 -3.88 -13.69
N LEU A 61 4.50 -2.74 -13.19
CA LEU A 61 5.61 -1.99 -13.77
C LEU A 61 6.90 -2.80 -13.75
N GLU A 62 7.20 -3.52 -12.66
CA GLU A 62 8.36 -4.42 -12.57
C GLU A 62 8.31 -5.53 -13.62
N ARG A 63 7.13 -6.13 -13.85
CA ARG A 63 6.97 -7.17 -14.89
C ARG A 63 7.12 -6.63 -16.30
N GLU A 64 6.66 -5.40 -16.56
CA GLU A 64 6.84 -4.74 -17.84
C GLU A 64 8.30 -4.36 -18.08
N LEU A 65 8.97 -3.86 -17.03
CA LEU A 65 10.40 -3.54 -17.06
C LEU A 65 11.22 -4.79 -17.37
N ALA A 66 11.01 -5.89 -16.65
CA ALA A 66 11.75 -7.14 -16.85
C ALA A 66 11.59 -7.68 -18.29
N ARG A 67 10.39 -7.57 -18.88
CA ARG A 67 10.16 -7.96 -20.28
C ARG A 67 10.92 -7.08 -21.26
N LYS A 68 10.93 -5.77 -21.02
CA LYS A 68 11.67 -4.81 -21.86
C LYS A 68 13.18 -5.01 -21.76
N GLU A 69 13.69 -5.24 -20.55
CA GLU A 69 15.11 -5.54 -20.32
C GLU A 69 15.52 -6.85 -20.99
N LYS A 70 14.69 -7.90 -20.93
CA LYS A 70 14.96 -9.15 -21.65
C LYS A 70 15.05 -8.94 -23.17
N ALA A 71 14.08 -8.24 -23.75
CA ALA A 71 14.09 -7.93 -25.19
C ALA A 71 15.32 -7.08 -25.58
N LEU A 72 15.70 -6.13 -24.73
CA LEU A 72 16.88 -5.30 -24.93
C LEU A 72 18.16 -6.13 -24.87
N ALA A 73 18.26 -7.06 -23.92
CA ALA A 73 19.39 -7.98 -23.80
C ALA A 73 19.50 -8.91 -25.02
N GLU A 74 18.38 -9.44 -25.51
CA GLU A 74 18.33 -10.25 -26.73
C GLU A 74 18.80 -9.44 -27.95
N ALA A 75 18.30 -8.20 -28.12
CA ALA A 75 18.73 -7.33 -29.20
C ALA A 75 20.23 -7.00 -29.12
N ALA A 76 20.75 -6.73 -27.93
CA ALA A 76 22.18 -6.49 -27.71
C ALA A 76 23.01 -7.75 -28.05
N ALA A 77 22.55 -8.94 -27.65
CA ALA A 77 23.21 -10.20 -27.98
C ALA A 77 23.25 -10.43 -29.50
N LEU A 78 22.14 -10.19 -30.21
CA LEU A 78 22.10 -10.29 -31.67
C LEU A 78 23.07 -9.31 -32.35
N MET A 79 23.15 -8.06 -31.89
CA MET A 79 24.11 -7.09 -32.40
C MET A 79 25.57 -7.54 -32.19
N ILE A 80 25.87 -8.10 -31.01
CA ILE A 80 27.21 -8.62 -30.71
C ILE A 80 27.54 -9.82 -31.61
N LEU A 81 26.61 -10.75 -31.77
CA LEU A 81 26.80 -11.93 -32.62
C LEU A 81 27.01 -11.52 -34.07
N ARG A 82 26.23 -10.56 -34.60
CA ARG A 82 26.41 -10.01 -35.94
C ARG A 82 27.81 -9.42 -36.13
N LYS A 83 28.26 -8.57 -35.19
CA LYS A 83 29.62 -8.00 -35.24
C LYS A 83 30.71 -9.06 -35.21
N LYS A 84 30.54 -10.11 -34.40
CA LYS A 84 31.49 -11.23 -34.34
C LYS A 84 31.49 -12.04 -35.63
N ALA A 85 30.34 -12.27 -36.25
CA ALA A 85 30.24 -12.95 -37.53
C ALA A 85 30.93 -12.14 -38.64
N GLU A 86 30.63 -10.84 -38.74
CA GLU A 86 31.28 -9.92 -39.68
C GLU A 86 32.82 -9.90 -39.50
N ALA A 87 33.32 -10.01 -38.26
CA ALA A 87 34.77 -10.05 -38.00
C ALA A 87 35.45 -11.36 -38.43
N ILE A 88 34.72 -12.49 -38.42
CA ILE A 88 35.28 -13.81 -38.77
C ILE A 88 35.14 -14.09 -40.26
N TRP A 89 33.96 -13.81 -40.83
CA TRP A 89 33.60 -14.18 -42.20
C TRP A 89 33.62 -13.00 -43.19
N GLY A 90 33.83 -11.76 -42.72
CA GLY A 90 33.62 -10.56 -43.52
C GLY A 90 32.14 -10.18 -43.57
N PRO A 91 31.79 -9.03 -44.18
CA PRO A 91 30.40 -8.60 -44.30
C PRO A 91 29.59 -9.61 -45.14
N GLU A 92 28.54 -10.21 -44.57
CA GLU A 92 27.57 -10.99 -45.34
C GLU A 92 26.75 -10.03 -46.20
N GLY A 93 27.25 -9.84 -47.41
CA GLY A 93 26.77 -8.83 -48.33
C GLY A 93 27.87 -8.50 -49.33
N GLY A 94 28.29 -9.50 -50.10
CA GLY A 94 28.66 -9.22 -51.49
C GLY A 94 27.42 -8.67 -52.19
N ALA A 95 27.17 -7.36 -52.03
CA ALA A 95 26.70 -6.59 -53.15
C ALA A 95 27.96 -6.38 -54.00
N GLU A 96 28.14 -7.27 -54.97
CA GLU A 96 28.91 -6.94 -56.16
C GLU A 96 28.28 -5.70 -56.77
N GLU A 97 28.90 -4.55 -56.52
CA GLU A 97 29.36 -3.56 -57.50
C GLU A 97 30.28 -2.53 -56.82
#